data_AF-A0A497GJW2-F1
#
_entry.id   AF-A0A497GJW2-F1
#
_cell.length_a   1.000
_cell.length_b   1.000
_cell.length_c   1.000
_cell.angle_alpha   90.00
_cell.angle_beta   90.00
_cell.angle_gamma   90.00
#
_symmetry.space_group_name_H-M   'P 1'
#
loop_
_entity.id
_entity.type
_entity.pdbx_description
1 polymer ?
#
loop_
_entity_poly.entity_id
_entity_poly.type
_entity_poly.pdbx_seq_one_letter_code
_entity_poly.pdbx_strand_id
1 'polypeptide(L)'
;MKLMEVWVKAPLLRNADILIVSECLKYVNKDIFNTLCKGKVTLTVCPENENPELYGKLASIVRSSNPKSITVVTIEGSPHCFLVHAAINEAAYILGEKIPRKHYVVVNGRELVEITPEAVRVARYLSLVDKLIRKNRDILKELRKLSLEYKRAEKSGDAVLR
;
A
#
# COMPACT_ATOMS: atom_id res chain seq x y z
N MET A 1 -5.05 4.39 -15.50
CA MET A 1 -3.86 5.08 -16.06
C MET A 1 -2.68 4.81 -15.14
N LYS A 2 -1.43 4.81 -15.63
CA LYS A 2 -0.28 4.62 -14.74
C LYS A 2 -0.01 5.87 -13.91
N LEU A 3 0.31 5.69 -12.64
CA LEU A 3 0.53 6.77 -11.69
C LEU A 3 1.70 7.67 -12.12
N MET A 4 2.79 7.08 -12.61
CA MET A 4 3.97 7.86 -13.02
C MET A 4 3.76 8.65 -14.32
N GLU A 5 2.86 8.18 -15.19
CA GLU A 5 2.59 8.75 -16.51
C GLU A 5 1.53 9.85 -16.52
N VAL A 6 0.92 10.19 -15.38
CA VAL A 6 -0.09 11.28 -15.30
C VAL A 6 0.53 12.61 -14.91
N TRP A 7 0.18 13.69 -15.59
CA TRP A 7 0.55 15.04 -15.15
C TRP A 7 -0.16 15.40 -13.85
N VAL A 8 0.56 15.93 -12.85
CA VAL A 8 0.05 16.18 -11.50
C VAL A 8 -1.07 17.24 -11.42
N LYS A 9 -1.28 18.02 -12.50
CA LYS A 9 -2.36 19.01 -12.63
C LYS A 9 -3.44 18.58 -13.63
N ALA A 10 -3.44 17.30 -14.07
CA ALA A 10 -4.42 16.81 -15.02
C ALA A 10 -5.85 17.11 -14.50
N PRO A 11 -6.76 17.69 -15.31
CA PRO A 11 -8.07 18.14 -14.84
C PRO A 11 -8.88 17.05 -14.13
N LEU A 12 -8.73 15.79 -14.55
CA LEU A 12 -9.39 14.64 -13.94
C LEU A 12 -8.99 14.40 -12.48
N LEU A 13 -7.80 14.83 -12.03
CA LEU A 13 -7.33 14.64 -10.66
C LEU A 13 -7.91 15.69 -9.71
N ARG A 14 -8.35 16.84 -10.24
CA ARG A 14 -8.74 18.00 -9.44
C ARG A 14 -10.00 17.70 -8.64
N ASN A 15 -9.93 17.80 -7.31
CA ASN A 15 -11.04 17.48 -6.40
C ASN A 15 -11.68 16.10 -6.65
N ALA A 16 -10.89 15.12 -7.09
CA ALA A 16 -11.37 13.77 -7.38
C ALA A 16 -11.22 12.84 -6.17
N ASP A 17 -12.02 11.77 -6.15
CA ASP A 17 -11.74 10.59 -5.35
C ASP A 17 -10.74 9.72 -6.11
N ILE A 18 -9.50 9.65 -5.62
CA ILE A 18 -8.41 8.96 -6.29
C ILE A 18 -8.26 7.56 -5.69
N LEU A 19 -8.19 6.56 -6.56
CA LEU A 19 -7.75 5.21 -6.24
C LEU A 19 -6.32 5.02 -6.73
N ILE A 20 -5.41 4.70 -5.82
CA ILE A 20 -4.06 4.21 -6.15
C ILE A 20 -4.06 2.71 -5.90
N VAL A 21 -3.80 1.92 -6.93
CA VAL A 21 -3.96 0.46 -6.87
C VAL A 21 -2.77 -0.29 -7.46
N SER A 22 -2.36 -1.40 -6.83
CA SER A 22 -1.34 -2.28 -7.40
C SER A 22 -1.70 -2.68 -8.82
N GLU A 23 -0.78 -2.48 -9.76
CA GLU A 23 -1.03 -2.75 -11.17
C GLU A 23 -1.41 -4.21 -11.44
N CYS A 24 -0.81 -5.14 -10.70
CA CYS A 24 -1.09 -6.57 -10.83
C CYS A 24 -2.47 -7.00 -10.34
N LEU A 25 -3.19 -6.17 -9.55
CA LEU A 25 -4.49 -6.55 -8.99
C LEU A 25 -5.52 -6.86 -10.09
N LYS A 26 -5.46 -6.19 -11.24
CA LYS A 26 -6.35 -6.46 -12.38
C LYS A 26 -6.22 -7.89 -12.93
N TYR A 27 -5.07 -8.54 -12.70
CA TYR A 27 -4.80 -9.92 -13.08
C TYR A 27 -5.04 -10.90 -11.92
N VAL A 28 -4.78 -10.47 -10.68
CA VAL A 28 -4.98 -11.30 -9.48
C VAL A 28 -6.46 -11.46 -9.15
N ASN A 29 -7.21 -10.36 -9.17
CA ASN A 29 -8.65 -10.35 -8.88
C ASN A 29 -9.35 -9.19 -9.60
N LYS A 30 -9.88 -9.51 -10.79
CA LYS A 30 -10.55 -8.54 -11.66
C LYS A 30 -11.82 -7.97 -11.03
N ASP A 31 -12.55 -8.74 -10.23
CA ASP A 31 -13.81 -8.31 -9.62
C ASP A 31 -13.59 -7.29 -8.51
N ILE A 32 -12.58 -7.52 -7.64
CA ILE A 32 -12.14 -6.54 -6.65
C ILE A 32 -11.65 -5.27 -7.36
N PHE A 33 -10.80 -5.42 -8.37
CA PHE A 33 -10.29 -4.27 -9.15
C PHE A 33 -11.43 -3.43 -9.73
N ASN A 34 -12.37 -4.08 -10.44
CA ASN A 34 -13.51 -3.39 -11.06
C ASN A 34 -14.40 -2.72 -10.02
N THR A 35 -14.63 -3.36 -8.88
CA THR A 35 -15.44 -2.80 -7.79
C THR A 35 -14.79 -1.55 -7.20
N LEU A 36 -13.48 -1.58 -6.96
CA LEU A 36 -12.73 -0.45 -6.40
C LEU A 36 -12.69 0.75 -7.36
N CYS A 37 -12.62 0.52 -8.67
CA CYS A 37 -12.55 1.56 -9.70
C CYS A 37 -13.82 2.40 -9.82
N LYS A 38 -14.99 1.89 -9.39
CA LYS A 38 -16.28 2.57 -9.59
C LYS A 38 -16.29 3.95 -8.92
N GLY A 39 -16.56 4.98 -9.72
CA GLY A 39 -16.69 6.36 -9.24
C GLY A 39 -15.36 7.03 -8.84
N LYS A 40 -14.21 6.42 -9.12
CA LYS A 40 -12.89 6.94 -8.73
C LYS A 40 -11.97 7.12 -9.93
N VAL A 41 -11.06 8.08 -9.82
CA VAL A 41 -9.93 8.21 -10.74
C VAL A 41 -8.89 7.16 -10.36
N THR A 42 -8.69 6.18 -11.25
CA THR A 42 -7.82 5.04 -10.96
C THR A 42 -6.42 5.22 -11.53
N LEU A 43 -5.45 5.32 -10.63
CA LEU A 43 -4.00 5.31 -10.87
C LEU A 43 -3.44 3.93 -10.51
N THR A 44 -2.90 3.21 -11.49
CA THR A 44 -2.22 1.93 -11.25
C THR A 44 -0.74 2.17 -11.00
N VAL A 45 -0.13 1.42 -10.08
CA VAL A 45 1.26 1.60 -9.67
C VAL A 45 1.94 0.24 -9.45
N CYS A 46 3.21 0.12 -9.84
CA CYS A 46 4.06 -1.01 -9.47
C CYS A 46 5.43 -0.48 -9.02
N PRO A 47 5.68 -0.33 -7.71
CA PRO A 47 6.95 0.24 -7.22
C PRO A 47 8.19 -0.57 -7.59
N GLU A 48 8.02 -1.83 -8.00
CA GLU A 48 9.12 -2.66 -8.52
C GLU A 48 9.64 -2.17 -9.88
N ASN A 49 8.77 -1.53 -10.68
CA ASN A 49 9.10 -0.97 -11.99
C ASN A 49 9.30 0.56 -11.96
N GLU A 50 9.10 1.20 -10.80
CA GLU A 50 9.02 2.66 -10.67
C GLU A 50 10.04 3.17 -9.64
N ASN A 51 10.74 4.25 -9.97
CA ASN A 51 11.82 4.85 -9.15
C ASN A 51 11.25 5.47 -7.84
N PRO A 52 12.05 5.67 -6.76
CA PRO A 52 11.75 6.47 -5.55
C PRO A 52 11.03 7.81 -5.71
N GLU A 53 10.93 8.35 -6.93
CA GLU A 53 10.13 9.53 -7.28
C GLU A 53 8.65 9.44 -6.88
N LEU A 54 8.14 8.22 -6.61
CA LEU A 54 6.79 7.98 -6.13
C LEU A 54 6.38 8.91 -4.97
N TYR A 55 7.30 9.16 -4.03
CA TYR A 55 7.07 10.04 -2.87
C TYR A 55 6.78 11.48 -3.30
N GLY A 56 7.68 12.07 -4.10
CA GLY A 56 7.54 13.43 -4.61
C GLY A 56 6.35 13.57 -5.56
N LYS A 57 6.08 12.54 -6.37
CA LYS A 57 4.94 12.49 -7.29
C LYS A 57 3.62 12.59 -6.54
N LEU A 58 3.44 11.79 -5.50
CA LEU A 58 2.22 11.75 -4.70
C LEU A 58 2.01 13.05 -3.91
N ALA A 59 3.06 13.59 -3.28
CA ALA A 59 3.00 14.90 -2.65
C ALA A 59 2.60 16.00 -3.66
N SER A 60 3.17 15.95 -4.86
CA SER A 60 2.86 16.90 -5.93
C SER A 60 1.43 16.79 -6.44
N ILE A 61 0.88 15.58 -6.58
CA ILE A 61 -0.53 15.36 -6.93
C ILE A 61 -1.43 15.96 -5.86
N VAL A 62 -1.18 15.68 -4.58
CA VAL A 62 -2.00 16.21 -3.48
C VAL A 62 -1.97 17.74 -3.48
N ARG A 63 -0.77 18.34 -3.49
CA ARG A 63 -0.61 19.81 -3.51
C ARG A 63 -1.26 20.47 -4.72
N SER A 64 -1.12 19.86 -5.90
CA SER A 64 -1.52 20.50 -7.16
C SER A 64 -2.98 20.27 -7.53
N SER A 65 -3.54 19.14 -7.14
CA SER A 65 -4.89 18.72 -7.55
C SER A 65 -5.91 18.75 -6.41
N ASN A 66 -5.48 18.85 -5.15
CA ASN A 66 -6.37 18.90 -3.97
C ASN A 66 -7.47 17.80 -4.03
N PRO A 67 -7.10 16.51 -4.08
CA PRO A 67 -8.07 15.42 -4.19
C PRO A 67 -9.01 15.40 -2.97
N LYS A 68 -10.27 15.01 -3.19
CA LYS A 68 -11.26 14.85 -2.11
C LYS A 68 -10.87 13.74 -1.16
N SER A 69 -10.42 12.62 -1.71
CA SER A 69 -9.94 11.47 -0.95
C SER A 69 -8.93 10.66 -1.75
N ILE A 70 -8.08 9.92 -1.03
CA ILE A 70 -7.15 8.95 -1.62
C ILE A 70 -7.39 7.58 -1.00
N THR A 71 -7.75 6.59 -1.82
CA THR A 71 -7.77 5.18 -1.42
C THR A 71 -6.52 4.50 -1.97
N VAL A 72 -5.71 3.90 -1.11
CA VAL A 72 -4.55 3.09 -1.52
C VAL A 72 -4.91 1.62 -1.35
N VAL A 73 -4.77 0.81 -2.39
CA VAL A 73 -5.07 -0.63 -2.36
C VAL A 73 -3.91 -1.41 -2.97
N THR A 74 -3.25 -2.25 -2.19
CA THR A 74 -2.12 -3.05 -2.71
C THR A 74 -2.26 -4.55 -2.47
N ILE A 75 -1.41 -5.36 -3.11
CA ILE A 75 -1.32 -6.79 -2.81
C ILE A 75 -0.55 -7.00 -1.51
N GLU A 76 -1.11 -7.78 -0.60
CA GLU A 76 -0.45 -8.15 0.66
C GLU A 76 0.80 -9.00 0.42
N GLY A 77 1.84 -8.82 1.24
CA GLY A 77 3.06 -9.64 1.21
C GLY A 77 4.09 -9.28 0.14
N SER A 78 3.80 -8.35 -0.79
CA SER A 78 4.82 -7.79 -1.69
C SER A 78 5.61 -6.68 -0.99
N PRO A 79 6.93 -6.80 -0.79
CA PRO A 79 7.72 -5.78 -0.08
C PRO A 79 7.66 -4.39 -0.74
N HIS A 80 7.60 -4.35 -2.07
CA HIS A 80 7.55 -3.10 -2.84
C HIS A 80 6.21 -2.38 -2.67
N CYS A 81 5.09 -3.12 -2.53
CA CYS A 81 3.75 -2.55 -2.37
C CYS A 81 3.61 -1.70 -1.10
N PHE A 82 4.36 -2.02 -0.04
CA PHE A 82 4.43 -1.21 1.17
C PHE A 82 4.83 0.24 0.89
N LEU A 83 5.72 0.48 -0.08
CA LEU A 83 6.23 1.81 -0.41
C LEU A 83 5.13 2.78 -0.84
N VAL A 84 4.05 2.30 -1.48
CA VAL A 84 2.91 3.13 -1.88
C VAL A 84 2.19 3.69 -0.65
N HIS A 85 1.96 2.84 0.34
CA HIS A 85 1.32 3.25 1.59
C HIS A 85 2.21 4.23 2.36
N ALA A 86 3.52 3.96 2.43
CA ALA A 86 4.48 4.85 3.06
C ALA A 86 4.54 6.21 2.34
N ALA A 87 4.53 6.24 1.01
CA ALA A 87 4.59 7.46 0.20
C ALA A 87 3.39 8.37 0.42
N ILE A 88 2.18 7.83 0.55
CA ILE A 88 0.99 8.62 0.88
C ILE A 88 1.04 9.17 2.31
N ASN A 89 1.56 8.40 3.27
CA ASN A 89 1.80 8.92 4.62
C ASN A 89 2.84 10.05 4.62
N GLU A 90 3.92 9.89 3.86
CA GLU A 90 4.99 10.86 3.73
C GLU A 90 4.52 12.13 3.03
N ALA A 91 3.62 12.03 2.04
CA ALA A 91 3.02 13.20 1.40
C ALA A 91 2.32 14.10 2.44
N ALA A 92 1.62 13.53 3.41
CA ALA A 92 0.99 14.31 4.48
C ALA A 92 2.03 15.00 5.38
N TYR A 93 3.15 14.33 5.64
CA TYR A 93 4.28 14.91 6.39
C TYR A 93 4.94 16.05 5.62
N ILE A 94 5.32 15.82 4.35
CA ILE A 94 5.98 16.80 3.48
C ILE A 94 5.12 18.06 3.31
N LEU A 95 3.81 17.89 3.12
CA LEU A 95 2.88 19.01 2.90
C LEU A 95 2.44 19.70 4.19
N GLY A 96 2.67 19.06 5.34
CA GLY A 96 2.22 19.58 6.65
C GLY A 96 0.69 19.63 6.77
N GLU A 97 -0.04 18.79 6.04
CA GLU A 97 -1.51 18.85 5.98
C GLU A 97 -2.18 17.49 6.18
N LYS A 98 -3.44 17.53 6.65
CA LYS A 98 -4.25 16.33 6.81
C LYS A 98 -4.80 15.90 5.44
N ILE A 99 -4.24 14.83 4.88
CA ILE A 99 -4.75 14.20 3.65
C ILE A 99 -5.86 13.19 4.01
N PRO A 100 -7.11 13.34 3.51
CA PRO A 100 -8.15 12.34 3.65
C PRO A 100 -7.76 11.06 2.89
N ARG A 101 -7.41 10.00 3.61
CA ARG A 101 -6.89 8.77 3.00
C ARG A 101 -7.33 7.51 3.71
N LYS A 102 -7.36 6.41 2.96
CA LYS A 102 -7.51 5.04 3.47
C LYS A 102 -6.49 4.11 2.85
N HIS A 103 -6.04 3.13 3.63
CA HIS A 103 -5.09 2.11 3.18
C HIS A 103 -5.78 0.75 3.24
N TYR A 104 -5.67 -0.02 2.17
CA TYR A 104 -6.16 -1.38 2.10
C TYR A 104 -5.12 -2.29 1.48
N VAL A 105 -5.16 -3.55 1.87
CA VAL A 105 -4.38 -4.63 1.31
C VAL A 105 -5.32 -5.74 0.84
N VAL A 106 -4.96 -6.42 -0.24
CA VAL A 106 -5.67 -7.58 -0.75
C VAL A 106 -4.90 -8.83 -0.32
N VAL A 107 -5.39 -9.49 0.74
CA VAL A 107 -4.80 -10.70 1.32
C VAL A 107 -5.18 -11.91 0.48
N ASN A 108 -4.18 -12.72 0.10
CA ASN A 108 -4.33 -13.91 -0.75
C ASN A 108 -5.12 -13.67 -2.05
N GLY A 109 -5.11 -12.44 -2.57
CA GLY A 109 -5.86 -12.06 -3.77
C GLY A 109 -7.38 -12.06 -3.60
N ARG A 110 -7.92 -12.14 -2.39
CA ARG A 110 -9.36 -12.36 -2.15
C ARG A 110 -9.98 -11.43 -1.13
N GLU A 111 -9.27 -11.15 -0.06
CA GLU A 111 -9.83 -10.42 1.08
C GLU A 111 -9.27 -9.00 1.13
N LEU A 112 -10.15 -8.00 1.15
CA LEU A 112 -9.77 -6.60 1.30
C LEU A 112 -9.74 -6.23 2.79
N VAL A 113 -8.57 -5.91 3.31
CA VAL A 113 -8.38 -5.57 4.73
C VAL A 113 -7.95 -4.12 4.86
N GLU A 114 -8.61 -3.36 5.73
CA GLU A 114 -8.25 -1.96 6.03
C GLU A 114 -7.05 -1.90 6.98
N ILE A 115 -6.10 -1.02 6.68
CA ILE A 115 -4.87 -0.81 7.43
C ILE A 115 -4.82 0.62 7.94
N THR A 116 -4.46 0.79 9.21
CA THR A 116 -4.33 2.13 9.79
C THR A 116 -3.05 2.82 9.32
N PRO A 117 -3.06 4.16 9.18
CA PRO A 117 -1.83 4.91 8.94
C PRO A 117 -0.73 4.62 9.97
N GLU A 118 -1.09 4.29 11.21
CA GLU A 118 -0.18 3.94 12.31
C GLU A 118 0.52 2.60 12.04
N ALA A 119 -0.19 1.58 11.56
CA ALA A 119 0.42 0.31 11.19
C ALA A 119 1.49 0.49 10.10
N VAL A 120 1.19 1.33 9.09
CA VAL A 120 2.15 1.69 8.03
C VAL A 120 3.38 2.41 8.62
N ARG A 121 3.19 3.31 9.59
CA ARG A 121 4.30 3.99 10.26
C ARG A 121 5.13 3.01 11.07
N VAL A 122 4.52 2.17 11.91
CA VAL A 122 5.21 1.17 12.73
C VAL A 122 5.99 0.20 11.86
N ALA A 123 5.47 -0.21 10.71
CA ALA A 123 6.17 -1.08 9.77
C ALA A 123 7.52 -0.50 9.26
N ARG A 124 7.71 0.83 9.29
CA ARG A 124 9.03 1.45 8.98
C ARG A 124 10.05 1.27 10.10
N TYR A 125 9.61 1.01 11.33
CA TYR A 125 10.45 0.86 12.51
C TYR A 125 10.58 -0.62 12.88
N LEU A 126 11.53 -1.31 12.24
CA LEU A 126 11.73 -2.76 12.43
C LEU A 126 11.98 -3.15 13.88
N SER A 127 12.61 -2.28 14.70
CA SER A 127 12.78 -2.52 16.14
C SER A 127 11.45 -2.58 16.89
N LEU A 128 10.45 -1.80 16.49
CA LEU A 128 9.10 -1.85 17.06
C LEU A 128 8.33 -3.06 16.55
N VAL A 129 8.48 -3.40 15.26
CA VAL A 129 7.89 -4.61 14.69
C VAL A 129 8.42 -5.86 15.41
N ASP A 130 9.74 -5.99 15.57
CA ASP A 130 10.36 -7.11 16.31
C ASP A 130 9.88 -7.14 17.77
N LYS A 131 9.78 -5.99 18.43
CA LYS A 131 9.20 -5.88 19.79
C LYS A 131 7.76 -6.39 19.83
N LEU A 132 6.94 -6.12 18.81
CA LEU A 132 5.56 -6.62 18.73
C LEU A 132 5.53 -8.14 18.51
N ILE A 133 6.36 -8.67 17.62
CA ILE A 133 6.46 -10.12 17.35
C ILE A 133 6.88 -10.86 18.63
N ARG A 134 7.87 -10.35 19.36
CA ARG A 134 8.33 -10.96 20.63
C ARG A 134 7.24 -10.96 21.70
N LYS A 135 6.40 -9.91 21.75
CA LYS A 135 5.27 -9.81 22.68
C LYS A 135 4.07 -10.66 22.28
N ASN A 136 3.88 -10.89 20.98
CA ASN A 136 2.76 -11.63 20.44
C ASN A 136 3.25 -12.67 19.42
N ARG A 137 3.82 -13.78 19.92
CA ARG A 137 4.37 -14.83 19.07
C ARG A 137 3.32 -15.53 18.20
N ASP A 138 2.05 -15.50 18.60
CA ASP A 138 0.97 -16.12 17.83
C ASP A 138 0.79 -15.50 16.44
N ILE A 139 1.25 -14.27 16.22
CA ILE A 139 1.24 -13.65 14.89
C ILE A 139 2.03 -14.47 13.85
N LEU A 140 3.03 -15.24 14.29
CA LEU A 140 3.81 -16.11 13.42
C LEU A 140 2.99 -17.29 12.90
N LYS A 141 1.94 -17.72 13.62
CA LYS A 141 0.99 -18.72 13.13
C LYS A 141 0.14 -18.16 11.99
N GLU A 142 -0.24 -16.89 12.07
CA GLU A 142 -0.94 -16.21 10.97
C GLU A 142 -0.02 -15.96 9.78
N LEU A 143 1.23 -15.50 10.03
CA LEU A 143 2.24 -15.37 8.98
C LEU A 143 2.48 -16.70 8.26
N ARG A 144 2.55 -17.81 8.99
CA ARG A 144 2.65 -19.16 8.44
C ARG A 144 1.49 -19.52 7.54
N LYS A 145 0.26 -19.04 7.76
CA LYS A 145 -0.86 -19.34 6.84
C LYS A 145 -0.65 -18.63 5.50
N LEU A 146 -0.15 -17.39 5.54
CA LEU A 146 -0.10 -16.47 4.40
C LEU A 146 1.20 -16.56 3.58
N SER A 147 2.37 -16.64 4.22
CA SER A 147 3.67 -16.54 3.55
C SER A 147 4.24 -17.91 3.17
N LEU A 148 4.45 -18.12 1.86
CA LEU A 148 5.18 -19.29 1.36
C LEU A 148 6.67 -19.24 1.73
N GLU A 149 7.25 -18.04 1.76
CA GLU A 149 8.63 -17.79 2.18
C GLU A 149 8.82 -18.21 3.64
N TYR A 150 7.93 -17.80 4.55
CA TYR A 150 8.03 -18.15 5.97
C TYR A 150 7.82 -19.65 6.20
N LYS A 151 6.87 -20.29 5.48
CA LYS A 151 6.72 -21.76 5.50
C LYS A 151 8.02 -22.47 5.08
N ARG A 152 8.78 -21.91 4.13
CA ARG A 152 10.07 -22.45 3.71
C ARG A 152 11.12 -22.21 4.78
N ALA A 153 11.18 -21.02 5.38
CA ALA A 153 12.10 -20.67 6.45
C ALA A 153 11.95 -21.58 7.68
N GLU A 154 10.71 -21.93 8.08
CA GLU A 154 10.47 -22.92 9.15
C GLU A 154 11.04 -24.30 8.80
N LYS A 155 10.85 -24.75 7.55
CA LYS A 155 11.30 -26.08 7.09
C LYS A 155 12.82 -26.16 6.91
N SER A 156 13.46 -25.09 6.45
CA SER A 156 14.91 -25.03 6.27
C SER A 156 15.67 -24.73 7.57
N GLY A 157 14.96 -24.36 8.64
CA GLY A 157 15.56 -23.95 9.91
C GLY A 157 16.03 -22.50 9.95
N ASP A 158 15.73 -21.72 8.91
CA ASP A 158 16.09 -20.29 8.77
C ASP A 158 15.20 -19.37 9.64
N ALA A 159 14.01 -19.83 10.03
CA ALA A 159 13.15 -19.11 10.96
C ALA A 159 13.76 -19.07 12.39
N VAL A 160 14.16 -17.87 12.81
CA VAL A 160 14.80 -17.61 14.13
C VAL A 160 13.78 -17.62 15.28
N LEU A 161 12.61 -17.03 15.06
CA LEU A 161 11.51 -17.05 16.03
C LEU A 161 10.49 -18.10 15.58
N ARG A 162 10.13 -19.02 16.49
CA ARG A 162 9.15 -20.08 16.26
C ARG A 162 8.11 -20.05 17.37
#